data_AF-A0A918JT07-F1
#
_entry.id   AF-A0A918JT07-F1
#
_cell.length_a   1.000
_cell.length_b   1.000
_cell.length_c   1.000
_cell.angle_alpha   90.00
_cell.angle_beta   90.00
_cell.angle_gamma   90.00
#
_symmetry.space_group_name_H-M   'P 1'
#
loop_
_entity.id
_entity.type
_entity.pdbx_description
1 polymer ?
#
loop_
_entity_poly.entity_id
_entity_poly.type
_entity_poly.pdbx_seq_one_letter_code
_entity_poly.pdbx_strand_id
1 'polypeptide(L)'
;MKKVLFIINTLAFAITLGCYITMGEIGGLYIQIFLGCIQISIGLGFFIRWKKHSSTIKKNVLVYWSIVLLYSILFLLIIEKSHVYKDVELVFLAIIPMSIAAYSVCITYLNMRYKKVLDTVSISINTIQKRNVK
;
A
#
# COMPACT_ATOMS: atom_id res chain seq x y z
N MET A 1 15.35 1.37 -4.83
CA MET A 1 14.38 0.57 -4.03
C MET A 1 13.05 1.27 -3.75
N LYS A 2 12.97 2.46 -3.12
CA LYS A 2 11.65 3.08 -2.81
C LYS A 2 10.76 3.35 -4.05
N LYS A 3 11.35 3.81 -5.17
CA LYS A 3 10.66 3.98 -6.46
C LYS A 3 10.16 2.65 -7.03
N VAL A 4 10.98 1.60 -6.94
CA VAL A 4 10.65 0.25 -7.43
C VAL A 4 9.46 -0.33 -6.67
N LEU A 5 9.43 -0.19 -5.34
CA LEU A 5 8.28 -0.61 -4.52
C LEU A 5 6.99 0.11 -4.91
N PHE A 6 7.05 1.43 -5.15
CA PHE A 6 5.89 2.18 -5.62
C PHE A 6 5.40 1.71 -7.00
N ILE A 7 6.31 1.51 -7.95
CA ILE A 7 5.98 1.04 -9.31
C ILE A 7 5.34 -0.35 -9.25
N ILE A 8 5.93 -1.28 -8.50
CA ILE A 8 5.38 -2.65 -8.35
C ILE A 8 3.99 -2.60 -7.72
N ASN A 9 3.81 -1.85 -6.63
CA ASN A 9 2.52 -1.76 -5.94
C ASN A 9 1.43 -1.14 -6.83
N THR A 10 1.79 -0.08 -7.56
CA THR A 10 0.86 0.63 -8.45
C THR A 10 0.50 -0.23 -9.66
N LEU A 11 1.47 -0.91 -10.28
CA LEU A 11 1.21 -1.82 -11.39
C LEU A 11 0.35 -2.99 -10.96
N ALA A 12 0.65 -3.62 -9.82
CA ALA A 12 -0.15 -4.71 -9.30
C ALA A 12 -1.60 -4.25 -9.08
N PHE A 13 -1.81 -3.09 -8.44
CA PHE A 13 -3.14 -2.52 -8.24
C PHE A 13 -3.88 -2.23 -9.55
N ALA A 14 -3.19 -1.62 -10.52
CA ALA A 14 -3.77 -1.29 -11.82
C ALA A 14 -4.14 -2.54 -12.63
N ILE A 15 -3.31 -3.59 -12.59
CA ILE A 15 -3.60 -4.88 -13.22
C ILE A 15 -4.83 -5.51 -12.56
N THR A 16 -4.91 -5.52 -11.24
CA THR A 16 -6.09 -6.05 -10.53
C THR A 16 -7.36 -5.31 -10.93
N LEU A 17 -7.33 -3.97 -10.99
CA LEU A 17 -8.47 -3.18 -11.44
C LEU A 17 -8.85 -3.47 -12.90
N GLY A 18 -7.86 -3.62 -13.78
CA GLY A 18 -8.06 -4.03 -15.16
C GLY A 18 -8.72 -5.42 -15.28
N CYS A 19 -8.30 -6.38 -14.46
CA CYS A 19 -8.89 -7.72 -14.42
C CYS A 19 -10.34 -7.72 -13.95
N TYR A 20 -10.72 -6.86 -12.99
CA TYR A 20 -12.12 -6.66 -12.62
C TYR A 20 -12.98 -6.19 -13.80
N ILE A 21 -12.43 -5.32 -14.65
CA ILE A 21 -13.14 -4.79 -15.83
C ILE A 21 -13.21 -5.84 -16.95
N THR A 22 -12.14 -6.61 -17.18
CA THR A 22 -12.02 -7.50 -18.35
C THR A 22 -12.52 -8.93 -18.11
N MET A 23 -12.30 -9.48 -16.92
CA MET A 23 -12.60 -10.88 -16.57
C MET A 23 -13.81 -11.00 -15.62
N GLY A 24 -14.42 -9.88 -15.26
CA GLY A 24 -15.54 -9.81 -14.31
C GLY A 24 -15.13 -10.06 -12.85
N GLU A 25 -16.13 -10.18 -11.98
CA GLU A 25 -15.96 -10.23 -10.52
C GLU A 25 -15.10 -11.41 -10.05
N ILE A 26 -15.35 -12.59 -10.61
CA ILE A 26 -14.66 -13.84 -10.20
C ILE A 26 -13.16 -13.76 -10.53
N GLY A 27 -12.82 -13.32 -11.74
CA GLY A 27 -11.42 -13.16 -12.14
C GLY A 27 -10.69 -12.07 -11.35
N GLY A 28 -11.38 -10.96 -11.07
CA GLY A 28 -10.89 -9.89 -10.23
C GLY A 28 -10.53 -10.34 -8.82
N LEU A 29 -11.39 -11.15 -8.19
CA LEU A 29 -11.18 -11.66 -6.83
C LEU A 29 -9.92 -12.52 -6.70
N TYR A 30 -9.66 -13.42 -7.65
CA TYR A 30 -8.43 -14.24 -7.63
C TYR A 30 -7.16 -13.40 -7.74
N ILE A 31 -7.15 -12.42 -8.64
CA ILE A 31 -6.02 -11.50 -8.81
C ILE A 31 -5.88 -10.62 -7.54
N GLN A 32 -6.98 -10.25 -6.89
CA GLN A 32 -6.97 -9.45 -5.67
C GLN A 32 -6.32 -10.20 -4.50
N ILE A 33 -6.50 -11.51 -4.38
CA ILE A 33 -5.80 -12.32 -3.37
C ILE A 33 -4.28 -12.22 -3.61
N PHE A 34 -3.84 -12.36 -4.85
CA PHE A 34 -2.43 -12.22 -5.21
C PHE A 34 -1.88 -10.81 -4.91
N LEU A 35 -2.67 -9.77 -5.21
CA LEU A 35 -2.37 -8.39 -4.85
C LEU A 35 -2.20 -8.22 -3.34
N GLY A 36 -3.09 -8.81 -2.54
CA GLY A 36 -3.02 -8.78 -1.08
C GLY A 36 -1.70 -9.36 -0.55
N CYS A 37 -1.25 -10.49 -1.10
CA CYS A 37 0.04 -11.10 -0.75
C CYS A 37 1.23 -10.17 -1.04
N ILE A 38 1.22 -9.49 -2.19
CA ILE A 38 2.24 -8.49 -2.54
C ILE A 38 2.22 -7.34 -1.52
N GLN A 39 1.03 -6.86 -1.16
CA GLN A 39 0.88 -5.71 -0.26
C GLN A 39 1.28 -6.02 1.18
N ILE A 40 0.95 -7.21 1.68
CA ILE A 40 1.45 -7.72 2.96
C ILE A 40 2.98 -7.79 2.94
N SER A 41 3.57 -8.35 1.88
CA SER A 41 5.02 -8.42 1.71
C SER A 41 5.68 -7.04 1.72
N ILE A 42 5.08 -6.05 1.04
CA ILE A 42 5.56 -4.66 1.05
C ILE A 42 5.42 -4.06 2.45
N GLY A 43 4.29 -4.27 3.12
CA GLY A 43 4.01 -3.80 4.48
C GLY A 43 5.02 -4.32 5.51
N LEU A 44 5.37 -5.61 5.42
CA LEU A 44 6.45 -6.23 6.20
C LEU A 44 7.82 -5.62 5.86
N GLY A 45 8.07 -5.34 4.59
CA GLY A 45 9.28 -4.66 4.14
C GLY A 45 9.49 -3.27 4.78
N PHE A 46 8.41 -2.55 5.09
CA PHE A 46 8.47 -1.29 5.84
C PHE A 46 8.91 -1.49 7.30
N PHE A 47 8.51 -2.59 7.94
CA PHE A 47 8.95 -2.93 9.30
C PHE A 47 10.43 -3.30 9.36
N ILE A 48 10.92 -4.13 8.42
CA ILE A 48 12.34 -4.51 8.36
C ILE A 48 13.25 -3.27 8.25
N ARG A 49 12.78 -2.23 7.54
CA ARG A 49 13.54 -0.98 7.33
C ARG A 49 13.05 0.19 8.16
N TRP A 50 12.39 -0.08 9.30
CA TRP A 50 11.74 0.94 10.13
C TRP A 50 12.61 2.17 10.42
N LYS A 51 13.89 1.96 10.79
CA LYS A 51 14.83 3.06 11.09
C LYS A 51 15.08 4.03 9.93
N LYS A 52 14.85 3.62 8.67
CA LYS A 52 15.08 4.43 7.45
C LYS A 52 13.85 5.22 7.00
N HIS A 53 12.75 5.17 7.75
CA HIS A 53 11.50 5.86 7.42
C HIS A 53 11.25 7.05 8.35
N SER A 54 10.68 8.11 7.77
CA SER A 54 10.21 9.30 8.51
C SER A 54 9.08 8.93 9.48
N SER A 55 8.92 9.70 10.56
CA SER A 55 7.83 9.57 11.53
C SER A 55 6.44 9.57 10.86
N THR A 56 6.23 10.40 9.85
CA THR A 56 4.98 10.44 9.08
C THR A 56 4.68 9.12 8.37
N ILE A 57 5.69 8.52 7.73
CA ILE A 57 5.53 7.26 7.02
C ILE A 57 5.27 6.11 8.01
N LYS A 58 5.97 6.11 9.15
CA LYS A 58 5.75 5.13 10.22
C LYS A 58 4.32 5.18 10.75
N LYS A 59 3.79 6.39 10.98
CA LYS A 59 2.40 6.57 11.42
C LYS A 59 1.41 6.01 10.40
N ASN A 60 1.60 6.31 9.11
CA ASN A 60 0.71 5.80 8.07
C ASN A 60 0.78 4.28 7.90
N VAL A 61 1.99 3.69 8.05
CA VAL A 61 2.17 2.23 8.04
C VAL A 61 1.47 1.57 9.25
N LEU A 62 1.53 2.18 10.43
CA LEU A 62 0.78 1.69 11.59
C LEU A 62 -0.73 1.73 11.34
N VAL A 63 -1.26 2.85 10.82
CA VAL A 63 -2.68 2.97 10.46
C VAL A 63 -3.09 1.90 9.44
N TYR A 64 -2.26 1.67 8.42
CA TYR A 64 -2.49 0.61 7.43
C TYR A 64 -2.63 -0.76 8.11
N TRP A 65 -1.70 -1.12 8.99
CA TRP A 65 -1.76 -2.39 9.69
C TRP A 65 -2.94 -2.50 10.64
N SER A 66 -3.33 -1.41 11.32
CA SER A 66 -4.55 -1.39 12.13
C SER A 66 -5.80 -1.67 11.29
N ILE A 67 -5.91 -1.07 10.10
CA ILE A 67 -7.03 -1.31 9.18
C ILE A 67 -7.02 -2.76 8.67
N VAL A 68 -5.85 -3.27 8.26
CA VAL A 68 -5.71 -4.65 7.77
C VAL A 68 -6.10 -5.66 8.86
N LEU A 69 -5.63 -5.48 10.09
CA LEU A 69 -5.96 -6.37 11.20
C LEU A 69 -7.45 -6.30 11.55
N LEU A 70 -8.02 -5.09 11.61
CA LEU A 70 -9.44 -4.90 11.88
C LEU A 70 -10.30 -5.57 10.80
N TYR A 71 -9.94 -5.37 9.53
CA TYR A 71 -10.60 -6.03 8.40
C TYR A 71 -10.50 -7.55 8.51
N SER A 72 -9.31 -8.11 8.78
CA SER A 72 -9.14 -9.55 8.93
C SER A 72 -9.98 -10.15 10.06
N ILE A 73 -10.08 -9.46 11.20
CA ILE A 73 -10.91 -9.90 12.33
C ILE A 73 -12.40 -9.86 11.94
N LEU A 74 -12.86 -8.75 11.35
CA LEU A 74 -14.25 -8.62 10.89
C LEU A 74 -14.60 -9.68 9.84
N PHE A 75 -13.67 -9.94 8.92
CA PHE A 75 -13.82 -10.95 7.89
C PHE A 75 -14.00 -12.35 8.49
N LEU A 76 -13.17 -12.73 9.47
CA LEU A 76 -13.29 -14.02 10.17
C LEU A 76 -14.62 -14.16 10.93
N LEU A 77 -15.11 -13.08 11.56
CA LEU A 77 -16.38 -13.10 12.29
C LEU A 77 -17.61 -13.19 11.36
N ILE A 78 -17.50 -12.62 10.16
CA ILE A 78 -18.59 -12.58 9.19
C ILE A 78 -18.65 -13.89 8.39
N ILE A 79 -17.51 -14.44 7.98
CA ILE A 79 -17.48 -15.66 7.13
C ILE A 79 -18.11 -16.86 7.83
N GLU A 80 -18.01 -16.94 9.16
CA GLU A 80 -18.62 -17.99 9.97
C GLU A 80 -20.15 -17.86 10.07
N LYS A 81 -20.69 -16.65 9.84
CA LYS A 81 -22.12 -16.33 9.95
C LYS A 81 -22.82 -16.11 8.61
N SER A 82 -22.10 -16.04 7.50
CA SER A 82 -22.63 -15.54 6.24
C SER A 82 -23.16 -16.64 5.31
N HIS A 83 -24.48 -16.83 5.33
CA HIS A 83 -25.32 -17.14 4.15
C HIS A 83 -25.99 -15.86 3.61
N VAL A 84 -25.42 -14.69 3.90
CA VAL A 84 -26.14 -13.40 3.93
C VAL A 84 -25.79 -12.56 2.71
N TYR A 85 -26.80 -12.32 1.86
CA TYR A 85 -26.94 -11.34 0.75
C TYR A 85 -25.70 -11.00 -0.10
N LYS A 86 -25.82 -11.22 -1.42
CA LYS A 86 -24.81 -10.92 -2.45
C LYS A 86 -24.22 -9.50 -2.39
N ASP A 87 -25.02 -8.50 -2.02
CA ASP A 87 -24.56 -7.11 -1.96
C ASP A 87 -23.55 -6.87 -0.83
N VAL A 88 -23.72 -7.55 0.31
CA VAL A 88 -22.80 -7.47 1.45
C VAL A 88 -21.48 -8.16 1.10
N GLU A 89 -21.56 -9.28 0.38
CA GLU A 89 -20.41 -10.02 -0.12
C GLU A 89 -19.53 -9.19 -1.06
N LEU A 90 -20.13 -8.45 -2.01
CA LEU A 90 -19.38 -7.59 -2.93
C LEU A 90 -18.61 -6.47 -2.20
N VAL A 91 -19.25 -5.81 -1.23
CA VAL A 91 -18.62 -4.74 -0.46
C VAL A 91 -17.44 -5.29 0.36
N PHE A 92 -17.65 -6.41 1.04
CA PHE A 92 -16.63 -7.01 1.90
C PHE A 92 -15.49 -7.66 1.11
N LEU A 93 -15.78 -8.35 0.01
CA LEU A 93 -14.77 -9.09 -0.76
C LEU A 93 -14.08 -8.26 -1.83
N ALA A 94 -14.67 -7.19 -2.36
CA ALA A 94 -14.06 -6.39 -3.42
C ALA A 94 -13.75 -4.95 -2.98
N ILE A 95 -14.76 -4.20 -2.52
CA ILE A 95 -14.61 -2.75 -2.30
C ILE A 95 -13.64 -2.44 -1.16
N ILE A 96 -13.81 -3.10 0.00
CA ILE A 96 -12.96 -2.84 1.17
C ILE A 96 -11.50 -3.23 0.89
N PRO A 97 -11.18 -4.44 0.39
CA PRO A 97 -9.81 -4.81 0.04
C PRO A 97 -9.17 -3.87 -0.98
N MET A 98 -9.90 -3.44 -2.00
CA MET A 98 -9.39 -2.48 -3.00
C MET A 98 -9.10 -1.11 -2.39
N SER A 99 -9.90 -0.68 -1.42
CA SER A 99 -9.65 0.57 -0.68
C SER A 99 -8.38 0.48 0.17
N ILE A 100 -8.18 -0.64 0.87
CA ILE A 100 -6.95 -0.94 1.62
C ILE A 100 -5.74 -0.95 0.67
N ALA A 101 -5.91 -1.56 -0.50
CA ALA A 101 -4.89 -1.62 -1.53
C ALA A 101 -4.51 -0.25 -2.07
N ALA A 102 -5.49 0.61 -2.35
CA ALA A 102 -5.24 2.00 -2.76
C ALA A 102 -4.49 2.78 -1.68
N TYR A 103 -4.82 2.56 -0.40
CA TYR A 103 -4.10 3.18 0.72
C TYR A 103 -2.64 2.70 0.81
N SER A 104 -2.38 1.42 0.57
CA SER A 104 -1.01 0.88 0.45
C SER A 104 -0.21 1.58 -0.65
N VAL A 105 -0.82 1.78 -1.83
CA VAL A 105 -0.19 2.53 -2.94
C VAL A 105 0.14 3.96 -2.50
N CYS A 106 -0.80 4.65 -1.83
CA CYS A 106 -0.58 5.99 -1.29
C CYS A 106 0.63 6.05 -0.34
N ILE A 107 0.77 5.10 0.60
CA ILE A 107 1.92 5.03 1.51
C ILE A 107 3.24 4.88 0.73
N THR A 108 3.26 4.00 -0.28
CA THR A 108 4.47 3.81 -1.10
C THR A 108 4.82 5.06 -1.91
N TYR A 109 3.83 5.79 -2.42
CA TYR A 109 4.01 7.08 -3.08
C TYR A 109 4.60 8.14 -2.14
N LEU A 110 4.02 8.31 -0.95
CA LEU A 110 4.51 9.26 0.05
C LEU A 110 5.95 8.96 0.46
N ASN A 111 6.28 7.68 0.67
CA ASN A 111 7.64 7.25 1.00
C ASN A 111 8.65 7.53 -0.14
N MET A 112 8.22 7.45 -1.40
CA MET A 112 9.02 7.85 -2.55
C MET A 112 9.23 9.37 -2.60
N ARG A 113 8.16 10.16 -2.44
CA ARG A 113 8.18 11.64 -2.45
C ARG A 113 9.08 12.20 -1.35
N TYR A 114 8.96 11.71 -0.11
CA TYR A 114 9.80 12.15 1.01
C TYR A 114 11.29 11.96 0.73
N LYS A 115 11.67 10.83 0.11
CA LYS A 115 13.07 10.61 -0.26
C LYS A 115 13.55 11.65 -1.29
N LYS A 116 12.75 11.92 -2.32
CA LYS A 116 13.10 12.90 -3.37
C LYS A 116 13.36 14.28 -2.78
N VAL A 117 12.54 14.72 -1.83
CA VAL A 117 12.72 16.01 -1.14
C VAL A 117 14.00 16.03 -0.31
N LEU A 118 14.29 14.97 0.47
CA LEU A 118 15.53 14.87 1.25
C LEU A 118 16.78 14.93 0.36
N ASP A 119 16.77 14.19 -0.75
CA ASP A 119 17.87 14.16 -1.71
C ASP A 119 18.11 15.57 -2.28
N THR A 120 17.06 16.32 -2.64
CA THR A 120 17.18 17.71 -3.13
C THR A 120 17.77 18.66 -2.09
N VAL A 121 17.32 18.58 -0.83
CA VAL A 121 17.80 19.46 0.26
C VAL A 121 19.26 19.17 0.61
N SER A 122 19.66 17.90 0.62
CA SER A 122 21.07 17.55 0.87
C SER A 122 22.02 18.07 -0.22
N ILE A 123 21.59 18.08 -1.49
CA ILE A 123 22.36 18.63 -2.61
C ILE A 123 22.51 20.15 -2.47
N SER A 124 21.45 20.86 -2.10
CA SER A 124 21.51 22.33 -1.94
C SER A 124 22.46 22.74 -0.81
N ILE A 125 22.42 22.06 0.34
CA ILE A 125 23.32 22.33 1.47
C ILE A 125 24.79 22.09 1.08
N ASN A 126 25.10 20.97 0.44
CA ASN A 126 26.46 20.66 -0.01
C ASN A 126 27.00 21.69 -1.03
N THR A 127 26.12 22.22 -1.87
CA THR A 127 26.48 23.25 -2.85
C THR A 127 26.81 24.58 -2.16
N ILE A 128 26.05 24.96 -1.12
CA ILE A 128 26.30 26.16 -0.33
C ILE A 128 27.61 26.04 0.44
N GLN A 129 27.86 24.90 1.10
CA GLN A 129 29.11 24.67 1.83
C GLN A 129 30.34 24.74 0.90
N LYS A 130 30.28 24.15 -0.30
CA LYS A 130 31.38 24.26 -1.28
C LYS A 130 31.64 25.69 -1.76
N ARG A 131 30.63 26.56 -1.78
CA ARG A 131 30.81 27.98 -2.14
C ARG A 131 31.44 28.81 -1.02
N ASN A 132 31.18 28.47 0.24
CA ASN A 132 31.69 29.22 1.40
C ASN A 132 33.13 28.82 1.83
N VAL A 133 33.71 27.80 1.19
CA VAL A 133 35.08 27.30 1.47
C VAL A 133 36.07 27.71 0.37
N LYS A 134 35.62 28.47 -0.64
CA LYS A 134 36.45 29.14 -1.64
C LYS A 134 36.47 30.64 -1.36
#